data_AF-A0A3D4ZMB2-F1
#
_entry.id   AF-A0A3D4ZMB2-F1
#
_cell.length_a   1.000
_cell.length_b   1.000
_cell.length_c   1.000
_cell.angle_alpha   90.00
_cell.angle_beta   90.00
_cell.angle_gamma   90.00
#
_symmetry.space_group_name_H-M   'P 1'
#
loop_
_entity.id
_entity.type
_entity.pdbx_description
1 polymer ?
#
loop_
_entity_poly.entity_id
_entity_poly.type
_entity_poly.pdbx_seq_one_letter_code
_entity_poly.pdbx_strand_id
1 'polypeptide(L)'
;RDYIHVVDLAQGHLAALKYVLEHTGVEAVNLGTGRGSSVLEIVSAYSKACGRQLPYRIAPRRPGDIATCYADTEKARRLFGWEAKRGIDQMCADSWHFAQSRYGKK
;
A
#
# COMPACT_ATOMS: atom_id res chain seq x y z
N ARG A 1 4.59 2.10 -8.42
CA ARG A 1 5.05 1.58 -7.11
C ARG A 1 3.97 0.63 -6.60
N ASP A 2 4.31 -0.34 -5.78
CA ASP A 2 3.32 -1.17 -5.08
C ASP A 2 2.89 -0.44 -3.80
N TYR A 3 1.68 0.11 -3.82
CA TYR A 3 1.09 0.71 -2.64
C TYR A 3 0.31 -0.36 -1.89
N ILE A 4 0.58 -0.51 -0.60
CA ILE A 4 -0.11 -1.46 0.28
C ILE A 4 -0.87 -0.70 1.36
N HIS A 5 -2.07 -1.15 1.67
CA HIS A 5 -2.84 -0.58 2.76
C HIS A 5 -2.19 -0.91 4.10
N VAL A 6 -2.00 0.08 4.97
CA VAL A 6 -1.27 -0.12 6.24
C VAL A 6 -1.91 -1.18 7.15
N VAL A 7 -3.24 -1.31 7.13
CA VAL A 7 -3.94 -2.39 7.85
C VAL A 7 -3.67 -3.77 7.25
N ASP A 8 -3.56 -3.90 5.91
CA ASP A 8 -3.16 -5.18 5.31
C ASP A 8 -1.73 -5.53 5.73
N LEU A 9 -0.82 -4.54 5.73
CA LEU A 9 0.55 -4.72 6.19
C LEU A 9 0.60 -5.17 7.66
N ALA A 10 -0.19 -4.56 8.55
CA ALA A 10 -0.29 -4.97 9.95
C ALA A 10 -0.84 -6.41 10.09
N GLN A 11 -1.86 -6.78 9.30
CA GLN A 11 -2.37 -8.15 9.26
C GLN A 11 -1.31 -9.14 8.74
N GLY A 12 -0.44 -8.71 7.81
CA GLY A 12 0.69 -9.49 7.33
C GLY A 12 1.69 -9.80 8.44
N HIS A 13 1.96 -8.86 9.34
CA HIS A 13 2.80 -9.09 10.51
C HIS A 13 2.17 -10.09 11.48
N LEU A 14 0.84 -10.05 11.69
CA LEU A 14 0.15 -11.05 12.51
C LEU A 14 0.24 -12.46 11.90
N ALA A 15 0.13 -12.56 10.57
CA ALA A 15 0.28 -13.83 9.87
C ALA A 15 1.72 -14.36 9.96
N ALA A 16 2.72 -13.49 9.79
CA ALA A 16 4.13 -13.84 9.98
C ALA A 16 4.42 -14.27 11.43
N LEU A 17 3.82 -13.61 12.44
CA LEU A 17 3.97 -13.99 13.83
C LEU A 17 3.45 -15.42 14.08
N LYS A 18 2.29 -15.78 13.54
CA LYS A 18 1.77 -17.16 13.64
C LYS A 18 2.73 -18.17 13.02
N TYR A 19 3.28 -17.84 11.84
CA TYR A 19 4.25 -18.71 11.16
C TYR A 19 5.50 -18.96 12.02
N VAL A 20 6.13 -17.90 12.57
CA VAL A 20 7.37 -18.05 13.35
C VAL A 20 7.19 -18.74 14.71
N LEU A 21 5.97 -18.81 15.23
CA LEU A 21 5.67 -19.58 16.45
C LEU A 21 5.68 -21.09 16.20
N GLU A 22 5.45 -21.51 14.95
CA GLU A 22 5.38 -22.92 14.55
C GLU A 22 6.61 -23.39 13.76
N HIS A 23 7.49 -22.46 13.34
CA HIS A 23 8.63 -22.73 12.47
C HIS A 23 9.90 -22.07 13.00
N THR A 24 11.04 -22.75 12.86
CA THR A 24 12.37 -22.21 13.20
C THR A 24 13.12 -21.77 11.94
N GLY A 25 14.01 -20.78 12.07
CA GLY A 25 14.85 -20.29 10.98
C GLY A 25 14.56 -18.83 10.62
N VAL A 26 15.01 -18.41 9.44
CA VAL A 26 14.88 -17.03 8.96
C VAL A 26 14.30 -17.02 7.56
N GLU A 27 13.26 -16.21 7.35
CA GLU A 27 12.63 -16.02 6.05
C GLU A 27 12.51 -14.54 5.71
N ALA A 28 13.12 -14.12 4.60
CA ALA A 28 12.84 -12.82 4.00
C ALA A 28 11.61 -12.94 3.08
N VAL A 29 10.57 -12.15 3.34
CA VAL A 29 9.29 -12.22 2.64
C VAL A 29 8.81 -10.81 2.28
N ASN A 30 8.40 -10.60 1.03
CA ASN A 30 7.80 -9.35 0.60
C ASN A 30 6.35 -9.26 1.09
N LEU A 31 5.97 -8.11 1.66
CA LEU A 31 4.58 -7.75 1.90
C LEU A 31 4.21 -6.60 0.96
N GLY A 32 3.31 -6.89 0.03
CA GLY A 32 2.84 -5.95 -1.00
C GLY A 32 1.51 -6.44 -1.57
N THR A 33 1.00 -5.73 -2.57
CA THR A 33 -0.18 -6.16 -3.34
C THR A 33 0.20 -6.97 -4.58
N GLY A 34 1.46 -6.87 -5.02
CA GLY A 34 1.92 -7.40 -6.30
C GLY A 34 1.41 -6.64 -7.51
N ARG A 35 0.78 -5.48 -7.29
CA ARG A 35 0.25 -4.63 -8.36
C ARG A 35 0.91 -3.26 -8.29
N GLY A 36 1.53 -2.85 -9.39
CA GLY A 36 2.08 -1.52 -9.52
C GLY A 36 1.00 -0.49 -9.85
N SER A 37 0.99 0.64 -9.14
CA SER A 37 0.23 1.83 -9.51
C SER A 37 1.17 2.98 -9.85
N SER A 38 0.80 3.74 -10.87
CA SER A 38 1.43 4.99 -11.29
C SER A 38 1.06 6.14 -10.35
N VAL A 39 1.80 7.24 -10.46
CA VAL A 39 1.50 8.47 -9.71
C VAL A 39 0.13 9.03 -10.12
N LEU A 40 -0.23 8.97 -11.39
CA LEU A 40 -1.50 9.51 -11.89
C LEU A 40 -2.71 8.68 -11.44
N GLU A 41 -2.57 7.36 -11.30
CA GLU A 41 -3.61 6.51 -10.70
C GLU A 41 -3.86 6.88 -9.24
N ILE A 42 -2.80 7.17 -8.46
CA ILE A 42 -2.92 7.63 -7.07
C ILE A 42 -3.61 9.00 -7.02
N VAL A 43 -3.21 9.94 -7.87
CA VAL A 43 -3.87 11.26 -7.94
C VAL A 43 -5.36 11.12 -8.30
N SER A 44 -5.70 10.23 -9.22
CA SER A 44 -7.09 9.95 -9.61
C SER A 44 -7.90 9.35 -8.46
N ALA A 45 -7.39 8.30 -7.82
CA ALA A 45 -8.06 7.64 -6.68
C ALA A 45 -8.24 8.61 -5.50
N TYR A 46 -7.22 9.43 -5.21
CA TYR A 46 -7.30 10.42 -4.13
C TYR A 46 -8.27 11.57 -4.47
N SER A 47 -8.32 12.01 -5.72
CA SER A 47 -9.31 13.01 -6.17
C SER A 47 -10.75 12.51 -6.01
N LYS A 48 -10.99 11.23 -6.31
CA LYS A 48 -12.29 10.58 -6.04
C LYS A 48 -12.59 10.55 -4.54
N ALA A 49 -11.63 10.12 -3.72
CA ALA A 49 -11.79 10.03 -2.26
C ALA A 49 -12.12 11.38 -1.60
N CYS A 50 -11.49 12.47 -2.05
CA CYS A 50 -11.75 13.80 -1.49
C CYS A 50 -12.88 14.59 -2.17
N GLY A 51 -13.53 14.02 -3.18
CA GLY A 51 -14.66 14.65 -3.88
C GLY A 51 -14.28 15.91 -4.67
N ARG A 52 -13.00 16.12 -4.97
CA ARG A 52 -12.51 17.28 -5.72
C ARG A 52 -11.26 16.94 -6.52
N GLN A 53 -11.05 17.66 -7.62
CA GLN A 53 -9.84 17.53 -8.42
C GLN A 53 -8.62 18.02 -7.64
N LEU A 54 -7.58 17.18 -7.56
CA LEU A 54 -6.31 17.57 -6.96
C LEU A 54 -5.42 18.27 -8.00
N PRO A 55 -4.99 19.52 -7.76
CA PRO A 55 -4.07 20.21 -8.66
C PRO A 55 -2.68 19.58 -8.60
N TYR A 56 -2.08 19.35 -9.77
CA TYR A 56 -0.71 18.87 -9.90
C TYR A 56 -0.05 19.48 -11.16
N ARG A 57 1.27 19.34 -11.26
CA ARG A 57 2.03 19.66 -12.47
C ARG A 57 3.06 18.56 -12.73
N ILE A 58 3.35 18.30 -14.00
CA ILE A 58 4.47 17.43 -14.37
C ILE A 58 5.77 18.17 -14.11
N ALA A 59 6.70 17.54 -13.41
CA ALA A 59 8.00 18.08 -13.06
C ALA A 59 9.12 17.14 -13.57
N PRO A 60 10.37 17.62 -13.66
CA PRO A 60 11.51 16.75 -14.00
C PRO A 60 11.62 15.55 -13.07
N ARG A 61 12.27 14.48 -13.54
CA ARG A 61 12.54 13.30 -12.71
C ARG A 61 13.36 13.69 -11.48
N ARG A 62 12.96 13.19 -10.31
CA ARG A 62 13.73 13.34 -9.08
C ARG A 62 14.93 12.38 -9.11
N PRO A 63 16.16 12.84 -8.86
CA PRO A 63 17.34 11.97 -8.86
C PRO A 63 17.17 10.77 -7.91
N GLY A 64 17.54 9.58 -8.37
CA GLY A 64 17.41 8.32 -7.62
C GLY A 64 16.05 7.61 -7.76
N ASP A 65 15.01 8.24 -8.33
CA ASP A 65 13.75 7.55 -8.56
C ASP A 65 13.85 6.57 -9.74
N ILE A 66 13.57 5.30 -9.47
CA ILE A 66 13.37 4.26 -10.49
C ILE A 66 11.97 4.36 -11.12
N ALA A 67 11.82 3.83 -12.34
CA ALA A 67 10.56 3.88 -13.10
C ALA A 67 9.46 3.01 -12.47
N THR A 68 9.72 1.72 -12.26
CA THR A 68 8.77 0.75 -11.71
C THR A 68 9.43 -0.11 -10.64
N CYS A 69 8.65 -0.47 -9.63
CA CYS A 69 9.03 -1.41 -8.56
C CYS A 69 7.75 -1.84 -7.84
N TYR A 70 7.56 -3.14 -7.71
CA TYR A 70 6.43 -3.78 -7.04
C TYR A 70 6.85 -5.17 -6.55
N ALA A 71 6.14 -5.70 -5.56
CA ALA A 71 6.52 -6.94 -4.91
C ALA A 71 6.11 -8.17 -5.73
N ASP A 72 6.91 -9.24 -5.69
CA ASP A 72 6.36 -10.59 -5.84
C ASP A 72 5.90 -11.07 -4.47
N THR A 73 4.60 -11.39 -4.36
CA THR A 73 3.91 -11.73 -3.11
C THR A 73 3.62 -13.23 -2.97
N GLU A 74 4.09 -14.07 -3.90
CA GLU A 74 3.80 -15.50 -3.90
C GLU A 74 4.27 -16.17 -2.60
N LYS A 75 5.46 -15.80 -2.11
CA LYS A 75 6.03 -16.35 -0.88
C LYS A 75 5.17 -16.05 0.35
N ALA A 76 4.58 -14.85 0.45
CA ALA A 76 3.71 -14.49 1.55
C ALA A 76 2.40 -15.29 1.52
N ARG A 77 1.82 -15.51 0.33
CA ARG A 77 0.65 -16.37 0.17
C ARG A 77 0.94 -17.81 0.58
N ARG A 78 2.07 -18.35 0.11
CA ARG A 78 2.45 -19.75 0.37
C ARG A 78 2.78 -20.02 1.83
N LEU A 79 3.57 -19.16 2.47
CA LEU A 79 4.05 -19.40 3.83
C LEU A 79 3.04 -18.93 4.88
N PHE A 80 2.44 -17.75 4.69
CA PHE A 80 1.61 -17.12 5.72
C PHE A 80 0.11 -17.26 5.46
N GLY A 81 -0.30 -17.76 4.28
CA GLY A 81 -1.70 -17.73 3.85
C GLY A 81 -2.23 -16.30 3.71
N TRP A 82 -1.35 -15.31 3.52
CA TRP A 82 -1.68 -13.89 3.57
C TRP A 82 -1.61 -13.25 2.18
N GLU A 83 -2.56 -12.37 1.91
CA GLU A 83 -2.64 -11.52 0.71
C GLU A 83 -3.26 -10.17 1.11
N ALA A 84 -2.77 -9.07 0.52
CA ALA A 84 -3.36 -7.76 0.68
C ALA A 84 -4.73 -7.69 0.01
N LYS A 85 -5.74 -7.15 0.71
CA LYS A 85 -7.14 -7.19 0.26
C LYS A 85 -7.65 -5.84 -0.21
N ARG A 86 -7.06 -4.75 0.27
CA ARG A 86 -7.55 -3.39 0.05
C ARG A 86 -6.87 -2.81 -1.19
N GLY A 87 -7.67 -2.32 -2.13
CA GLY A 87 -7.19 -1.65 -3.33
C GLY A 87 -6.85 -0.17 -3.09
N ILE A 88 -6.28 0.45 -4.12
CA ILE A 88 -5.88 1.87 -4.14
C ILE A 88 -7.01 2.83 -3.74
N ASP A 89 -8.25 2.58 -4.20
CA ASP A 89 -9.39 3.43 -3.88
C ASP A 89 -9.67 3.44 -2.37
N GLN A 90 -9.61 2.27 -1.72
CA GLN A 90 -9.81 2.16 -0.28
C GLN A 90 -8.64 2.78 0.51
N MET A 91 -7.40 2.61 0.04
CA MET A 91 -6.24 3.30 0.64
C MET A 91 -6.40 4.81 0.64
N CYS A 92 -6.82 5.38 -0.48
CA CYS A 92 -7.05 6.82 -0.60
C CYS A 92 -8.24 7.28 0.25
N ALA A 93 -9.35 6.53 0.28
CA ALA A 93 -10.52 6.84 1.10
C ALA A 93 -10.20 6.87 2.60
N ASP A 94 -9.54 5.83 3.12
CA ASP A 94 -9.20 5.73 4.54
C ASP A 94 -8.14 6.78 4.93
N SER A 95 -7.17 7.05 4.06
CA SER A 95 -6.20 8.14 4.23
C SER A 95 -6.88 9.51 4.31
N TRP A 96 -7.83 9.77 3.41
CA TRP A 96 -8.58 11.03 3.41
C TRP A 96 -9.51 11.15 4.62
N HIS A 97 -10.16 10.07 5.03
CA HIS A 97 -10.98 10.05 6.25
C HIS A 97 -10.14 10.40 7.49
N PHE A 98 -8.94 9.84 7.62
CA PHE A 98 -8.00 10.21 8.67
C PHE A 98 -7.60 11.69 8.60
N ALA A 99 -7.28 12.20 7.41
CA ALA A 99 -6.91 13.60 7.24
C ALA A 99 -8.06 14.56 7.63
N GLN A 100 -9.30 14.24 7.24
CA GLN A 100 -10.47 15.03 7.64
C GLN A 100 -10.71 15.01 9.15
N SER A 101 -10.61 13.84 9.80
CA SER A 101 -10.84 13.77 11.24
C SER A 101 -9.77 14.52 12.05
N ARG A 102 -8.52 14.54 11.56
CA ARG A 102 -7.38 15.17 12.24
C ARG A 102 -7.22 16.66 11.95
N TYR A 103 -7.60 17.12 10.76
CA TYR A 103 -7.33 18.47 10.27
C TYR A 103 -8.57 19.23 9.76
N GLY A 104 -9.72 18.58 9.64
CA GLY A 104 -10.97 19.16 9.14
C GLY A 104 -11.81 19.88 10.20
N LYS A 105 -11.46 19.77 11.49
CA LYS A 105 -12.04 20.59 12.55
C LYS A 105 -11.36 21.95 12.58
N LYS A 106 -11.90 22.90 11.81
CA LYS A 106 -11.82 24.34 12.10
C LYS A 106 -13.23 24.84 12.37
#